data_AF-A0A2I0IU68-F1
#
_entry.id   AF-A0A2I0IU68-F1
#
_cell.length_a   1.000
_cell.length_b   1.000
_cell.length_c   1.000
_cell.angle_alpha   90.00
_cell.angle_beta   90.00
_cell.angle_gamma   90.00
#
_symmetry.space_group_name_H-M   'P 1'
#
loop_
_entity.id
_entity.type
_entity.pdbx_description
1 polymer ?
#
loop_
_entity_poly.entity_id
_entity_poly.type
_entity_poly.pdbx_seq_one_letter_code
_entity_poly.pdbx_strand_id
1 'polypeptide(L)'
;MSSSRSPSPSPSPSQPSLLVFSGGTAFNGVVEELKKLTSRVAHVLPVSDDGGSTAEIVRVLGGPAVGDIRSRCLRLSDQSTSEALAVRRLLGHRLPLDPKQAKSEWYAIVEEEHSLWNDVSRPYRETIRAFLVYFQNEILRRPNESFCFSNGSIGNFFFAGARIFFQSLDAAIFLFSRVSDIPSESLVLPVISTNDRLTLGCELWDGTIIRGQNEISHPTNGTVELINKKSSSMPALPSRIKRVFYMSREGTHSLHEVFPAANPAVLDQLKTVDCIVYAMGSLFTSICPSLVLLGIGEIISSRTCPKVLLLNSSHDRETSGFSASCFVTAITDALNRTHGDNNNCLKNPVSALHDISPSIP
;
A
#
# COMPACT_ATOMS: atom_id res chain seq x y z
N MET A 1 -48.88 16.53 39.31
CA MET A 1 -47.65 16.84 38.57
C MET A 1 -47.14 15.56 37.92
N SER A 2 -47.51 15.32 36.66
CA SER A 2 -47.00 14.18 35.88
C SER A 2 -45.73 14.63 35.15
N SER A 3 -44.56 14.13 35.56
CA SER A 3 -43.30 14.37 34.87
C SER A 3 -43.23 13.49 33.62
N SER A 4 -43.42 14.11 32.46
CA SER A 4 -43.13 13.52 31.15
C SER A 4 -41.63 13.23 31.04
N ARG A 5 -41.25 11.95 31.02
CA ARG A 5 -39.91 11.54 30.59
C ARG A 5 -39.75 11.85 29.11
N SER A 6 -38.78 12.70 28.78
CA SER A 6 -38.28 12.88 27.42
C SER A 6 -37.79 11.52 26.88
N PRO A 7 -38.08 11.17 25.61
CA PRO A 7 -37.52 9.96 25.01
C PRO A 7 -36.00 10.07 24.92
N SER A 8 -35.30 9.02 25.33
CA SER A 8 -33.87 8.85 25.10
C SER A 8 -33.54 9.00 23.62
N PRO A 9 -32.43 9.66 23.24
CA PRO A 9 -32.04 9.76 21.84
C PRO A 9 -31.85 8.35 21.27
N SER A 10 -32.43 8.10 20.09
CA SER A 10 -32.21 6.90 19.31
C SER A 10 -30.71 6.62 19.17
N PRO A 11 -30.24 5.36 19.24
CA PRO A 11 -28.83 5.05 19.00
C PRO A 11 -28.47 5.56 17.61
N SER A 12 -27.42 6.40 17.54
CA SER A 12 -26.81 6.77 16.26
C SER A 12 -26.56 5.51 15.44
N PRO A 13 -26.89 5.46 14.13
CA PRO A 13 -26.58 4.29 13.32
C PRO A 13 -25.09 3.97 13.47
N SER A 14 -24.77 2.73 13.85
CA SER A 14 -23.39 2.29 14.05
C SER A 14 -22.61 2.53 12.76
N GLN A 15 -21.51 3.25 12.83
CA GLN A 15 -20.67 3.51 11.66
C GLN A 15 -20.24 2.17 11.03
N PRO A 16 -20.36 2.02 9.69
CA PRO A 16 -20.03 0.76 9.02
C PRO A 16 -18.53 0.49 9.11
N SER A 17 -18.16 -0.77 9.23
CA SER A 17 -16.78 -1.24 9.12
C SER A 17 -16.45 -1.66 7.69
N LEU A 18 -15.33 -1.16 7.16
CA LEU A 18 -14.93 -1.38 5.77
C LEU A 18 -13.57 -2.07 5.71
N LEU A 19 -13.40 -3.01 4.80
CA LEU A 19 -12.07 -3.45 4.35
C LEU A 19 -11.83 -2.94 2.95
N VAL A 20 -10.72 -2.24 2.74
CA VAL A 20 -10.37 -1.62 1.47
C VAL A 20 -9.08 -2.23 0.95
N PHE A 21 -9.16 -3.00 -0.14
CA PHE A 21 -7.98 -3.33 -0.94
C PHE A 21 -7.58 -2.10 -1.74
N SER A 22 -6.37 -1.60 -1.54
CA SER A 22 -5.85 -0.41 -2.21
C SER A 22 -4.35 -0.55 -2.48
N GLY A 23 -3.77 0.42 -3.18
CA GLY A 23 -2.31 0.58 -3.26
C GLY A 23 -1.92 2.01 -2.95
N GLY A 24 -1.07 2.57 -3.80
CA GLY A 24 -0.49 3.90 -3.63
C GLY A 24 -1.47 5.08 -3.67
N THR A 25 -1.13 6.11 -4.45
CA THR A 25 -1.68 7.44 -4.21
C THR A 25 -3.11 7.67 -4.71
N ALA A 26 -3.63 6.83 -5.62
CA ALA A 26 -4.94 7.04 -6.26
C ALA A 26 -6.07 7.16 -5.22
N PHE A 27 -6.10 6.27 -4.23
CA PHE A 27 -7.14 6.27 -3.21
C PHE A 27 -6.96 7.35 -2.13
N ASN A 28 -5.86 8.11 -2.14
CA ASN A 28 -5.61 9.12 -1.10
C ASN A 28 -6.65 10.24 -1.05
N GLY A 29 -7.24 10.60 -2.19
CA GLY A 29 -8.31 11.60 -2.23
C GLY A 29 -9.62 11.11 -1.60
N VAL A 30 -9.91 9.81 -1.71
CA VAL A 30 -11.13 9.20 -1.18
C VAL A 30 -11.05 8.98 0.33
N VAL A 31 -9.84 8.76 0.88
CA VAL A 31 -9.69 8.50 2.31
C VAL A 31 -10.19 9.65 3.19
N GLU A 32 -9.97 10.91 2.81
CA GLU A 32 -10.47 12.04 3.60
C GLU A 32 -12.00 12.13 3.57
N GLU A 33 -12.63 11.76 2.46
CA GLU A 33 -14.08 11.70 2.35
C GLU A 33 -14.66 10.51 3.12
N LEU A 34 -13.97 9.36 3.11
CA LEU A 34 -14.39 8.18 3.89
C LEU A 34 -14.38 8.44 5.40
N LYS A 35 -13.45 9.24 5.92
CA LYS A 35 -13.44 9.63 7.34
C LYS A 35 -14.73 10.33 7.78
N LYS A 36 -15.46 10.97 6.86
CA LYS A 36 -16.77 11.59 7.14
C LYS A 36 -17.89 10.54 7.32
N LEU A 37 -17.71 9.35 6.74
CA LEU A 37 -18.65 8.23 6.84
C LEU A 37 -18.29 7.31 8.01
N THR A 38 -17.01 6.94 8.14
CA THR A 38 -16.53 6.00 9.15
C THR A 38 -15.01 6.08 9.32
N SER A 39 -14.51 5.92 10.55
CA SER A 39 -13.08 5.68 10.83
C SER A 39 -12.74 4.19 10.92
N ARG A 40 -13.75 3.29 10.90
CA ARG A 40 -13.60 1.84 11.05
C ARG A 40 -13.18 1.19 9.72
N VAL A 41 -11.99 1.55 9.23
CA VAL A 41 -11.50 1.14 7.91
C VAL A 41 -10.20 0.37 8.04
N ALA A 42 -10.17 -0.86 7.53
CA ALA A 42 -8.96 -1.64 7.33
C ALA A 42 -8.43 -1.45 5.91
N HIS A 43 -7.36 -0.67 5.77
CA HIS A 43 -6.66 -0.44 4.51
C HIS A 43 -5.62 -1.54 4.27
N VAL A 44 -5.93 -2.45 3.34
CA VAL A 44 -5.05 -3.55 2.94
C VAL A 44 -4.18 -3.11 1.77
N LEU A 45 -2.87 -3.26 1.91
CA LEU A 45 -1.88 -2.76 0.95
C LEU A 45 -0.85 -3.85 0.57
N PRO A 46 -0.43 -3.90 -0.71
CA PRO A 46 0.64 -4.79 -1.14
C PRO A 46 2.00 -4.34 -0.60
N VAL A 47 2.95 -5.28 -0.57
CA VAL A 47 4.34 -5.08 -0.08
C VAL A 47 5.40 -5.30 -1.17
N SER A 48 5.00 -5.14 -2.44
CA SER A 48 5.83 -5.40 -3.63
C SER A 48 6.32 -4.15 -4.37
N ASP A 49 6.03 -2.95 -3.86
CA ASP A 49 6.42 -1.69 -4.50
C ASP A 49 7.95 -1.54 -4.60
N ASP A 50 8.48 -1.54 -5.81
CA ASP A 50 9.92 -1.45 -6.08
C ASP A 50 10.32 -0.10 -6.68
N GLY A 51 9.54 0.97 -6.45
CA GLY A 51 9.76 2.32 -6.99
C GLY A 51 10.33 3.37 -6.04
N GLY A 52 10.94 4.40 -6.63
CA GLY A 52 11.46 5.58 -5.94
C GLY A 52 12.40 5.25 -4.77
N SER A 53 12.25 5.99 -3.66
CA SER A 53 13.05 5.76 -2.45
C SER A 53 12.86 4.38 -1.81
N THR A 54 11.77 3.66 -2.10
CA THR A 54 11.57 2.29 -1.61
C THR A 54 12.57 1.35 -2.27
N ALA A 55 12.80 1.51 -3.58
CA ALA A 55 13.76 0.71 -4.35
C ALA A 55 15.17 0.77 -3.74
N GLU A 56 15.61 1.97 -3.37
CA GLU A 56 16.93 2.20 -2.81
C GLU A 56 17.09 1.59 -1.41
N ILE A 57 16.07 1.72 -0.56
CA ILE A 57 16.03 1.05 0.76
C ILE A 57 16.13 -0.47 0.59
N VAL A 58 15.31 -1.04 -0.29
CA VAL A 58 15.28 -2.49 -0.54
C VAL A 58 16.59 -2.97 -1.17
N ARG A 59 17.24 -2.15 -2.00
CA ARG A 59 18.55 -2.47 -2.59
C ARG A 59 19.63 -2.60 -1.53
N VAL A 60 19.75 -1.61 -0.64
CA VAL A 60 20.86 -1.50 0.32
C VAL A 60 20.61 -2.29 1.61
N LEU A 61 19.36 -2.30 2.10
CA LEU A 61 18.99 -2.86 3.40
C LEU A 61 18.08 -4.09 3.31
N GLY A 62 17.58 -4.42 2.11
CA GLY A 62 16.66 -5.52 1.91
C GLY A 62 15.27 -5.31 2.52
N GLY A 63 14.51 -6.41 2.54
CA GLY A 63 13.16 -6.48 3.09
C GLY A 63 12.04 -6.01 2.18
N PRO A 64 10.81 -5.92 2.71
CA PRO A 64 9.62 -5.61 1.92
C PRO A 64 9.56 -4.14 1.54
N ALA A 65 8.72 -3.85 0.53
CA ALA A 65 8.39 -2.49 0.17
C ALA A 65 7.57 -1.79 1.26
N VAL A 66 7.93 -0.55 1.59
CA VAL A 66 7.26 0.24 2.64
C VAL A 66 6.48 1.44 2.11
N GLY A 67 6.64 1.78 0.81
CA GLY A 67 6.17 3.03 0.22
C GLY A 67 4.65 3.26 0.33
N ASP A 68 3.86 2.30 -0.13
CA ASP A 68 2.39 2.42 -0.13
C ASP A 68 1.83 2.43 1.30
N ILE A 69 2.36 1.58 2.18
CA ILE A 69 2.01 1.54 3.61
C ILE A 69 2.30 2.89 4.28
N ARG A 70 3.54 3.41 4.13
CA ARG A 70 3.91 4.73 4.65
C ARG A 70 3.01 5.82 4.07
N SER A 71 2.65 5.75 2.78
CA SER A 71 1.76 6.76 2.17
C SER A 71 0.38 6.73 2.80
N ARG A 72 -0.16 5.54 3.11
CA ARG A 72 -1.47 5.41 3.75
C ARG A 72 -1.43 5.87 5.20
N CYS A 73 -0.42 5.46 5.98
CA CYS A 73 -0.23 5.92 7.35
C CYS A 73 -0.15 7.45 7.41
N LEU A 74 0.69 8.04 6.56
CA LEU A 74 0.78 9.49 6.47
C LEU A 74 -0.58 10.10 6.12
N ARG A 75 -1.32 9.58 5.13
CA ARG A 75 -2.64 10.12 4.77
C ARG A 75 -3.65 10.06 5.91
N LEU A 76 -3.57 9.04 6.75
CA LEU A 76 -4.44 8.87 7.91
C LEU A 76 -4.01 9.68 9.14
N SER A 77 -2.83 10.32 9.10
CA SER A 77 -2.31 11.07 10.25
C SER A 77 -3.28 12.15 10.71
N ASP A 78 -3.25 12.44 12.01
CA ASP A 78 -3.94 13.60 12.56
C ASP A 78 -3.44 14.90 11.89
N GLN A 79 -4.35 15.86 11.81
CA GLN A 79 -4.11 17.20 11.27
C GLN A 79 -4.77 18.28 12.15
N SER A 80 -5.23 17.91 13.35
CA SER A 80 -6.01 18.79 14.23
C SER A 80 -5.15 19.75 15.04
N THR A 81 -3.89 19.40 15.30
CA THR A 81 -2.95 20.20 16.10
C THR A 81 -1.75 20.69 15.28
N SER A 82 -1.10 21.76 15.74
CA SER A 82 0.16 22.25 15.13
C SER A 82 1.26 21.20 15.15
N GLU A 83 1.37 20.43 16.23
CA GLU A 83 2.32 19.33 16.37
C GLU A 83 2.03 18.21 15.37
N ALA A 84 0.76 17.78 15.24
CA ALA A 84 0.39 16.76 14.26
C ALA A 84 0.72 17.19 12.82
N LEU A 85 0.47 18.46 12.49
CA LEU A 85 0.87 19.04 11.21
C LEU A 85 2.39 19.07 11.02
N ALA A 86 3.16 19.37 12.07
CA ALA A 86 4.62 19.36 12.04
C ALA A 86 5.20 17.95 11.83
N VAL A 87 4.71 16.96 12.59
CA VAL A 87 5.10 15.55 12.45
C VAL A 87 4.74 15.02 11.06
N ARG A 88 3.54 15.33 10.56
CA ARG A 88 3.13 14.99 9.19
C ARG A 88 4.04 15.62 8.16
N ARG A 89 4.43 16.89 8.32
CA ARG A 89 5.36 17.58 7.42
C ARG A 89 6.72 16.89 7.39
N LEU A 90 7.28 16.57 8.55
CA LEU A 90 8.55 15.86 8.68
C LEU A 90 8.50 14.48 8.02
N LEU A 91 7.54 13.63 8.37
CA LEU A 91 7.43 12.27 7.82
C LEU A 91 7.00 12.26 6.34
N GLY A 92 6.28 13.28 5.91
CA GLY A 92 5.89 13.49 4.51
C GLY A 92 6.98 14.11 3.64
N HIS A 93 8.08 14.57 4.23
CA HIS A 93 9.13 15.29 3.52
C HIS A 93 9.88 14.38 2.53
N ARG A 94 10.23 14.96 1.38
CA ARG A 94 11.08 14.36 0.36
C ARG A 94 12.32 15.20 0.15
N LEU A 95 13.47 14.54 0.18
CA LEU A 95 14.76 15.17 -0.04
C LEU A 95 14.90 15.65 -1.51
N PRO A 96 15.78 16.63 -1.78
CA PRO A 96 16.08 17.11 -3.12
C PRO A 96 16.49 16.00 -4.10
N LEU A 97 16.35 16.28 -5.40
CA LEU A 97 16.82 15.36 -6.45
C LEU A 97 18.35 15.36 -6.55
N ASP A 98 19.01 16.50 -6.32
CA ASP A 98 20.47 16.59 -6.35
C ASP A 98 21.09 15.74 -5.22
N PRO A 99 21.96 14.77 -5.53
CA PRO A 99 22.51 13.85 -4.53
C PRO A 99 23.30 14.53 -3.40
N LYS A 100 24.01 15.62 -3.69
CA LYS A 100 24.83 16.32 -2.69
C LYS A 100 23.94 17.09 -1.71
N GLN A 101 22.95 17.82 -2.24
CA GLN A 101 21.96 18.53 -1.43
C GLN A 101 21.13 17.56 -0.59
N ALA A 102 20.64 16.47 -1.20
CA ALA A 102 19.88 15.44 -0.49
C ALA A 102 20.67 14.83 0.68
N LYS A 103 21.95 14.52 0.46
CA LYS A 103 22.83 14.00 1.51
C LYS A 103 23.06 15.05 2.61
N SER A 104 23.34 16.30 2.25
CA SER A 104 23.55 17.39 3.23
C SER A 104 22.30 17.62 4.09
N GLU A 105 21.13 17.68 3.46
CA GLU A 105 19.86 17.90 4.15
C GLU A 105 19.49 16.71 5.05
N TRP A 106 19.75 15.48 4.60
CA TRP A 106 19.60 14.29 5.44
C TRP A 106 20.44 14.37 6.73
N TYR A 107 21.72 14.76 6.65
CA TYR A 107 22.56 14.91 7.84
C TYR A 107 22.02 15.99 8.78
N ALA A 108 21.63 17.17 8.25
CA ALA A 108 21.02 18.22 9.07
C ALA A 108 19.74 17.75 9.77
N ILE A 109 18.93 16.89 9.14
CA ILE A 109 17.74 16.29 9.78
C ILE A 109 18.16 15.32 10.89
N VAL A 110 19.12 14.42 10.64
CA VAL A 110 19.61 13.45 11.63
C VAL A 110 20.32 14.13 12.80
N GLU A 111 20.97 15.26 12.59
CA GLU A 111 21.66 16.07 13.62
C GLU A 111 20.71 17.03 14.37
N GLU A 112 19.43 17.08 13.97
CA GLU A 112 18.40 17.96 14.55
C GLU A 112 18.62 19.46 14.30
N GLU A 113 19.38 19.81 13.25
CA GLU A 113 19.67 21.19 12.85
C GLU A 113 18.68 21.71 11.79
N HIS A 114 17.90 20.83 11.16
CA HIS A 114 16.96 21.20 10.11
C HIS A 114 15.64 21.76 10.66
N SER A 115 15.09 22.78 9.99
CA SER A 115 13.83 23.46 10.36
C SER A 115 12.57 22.57 10.33
N LEU A 116 12.66 21.34 9.84
CA LEU A 116 11.55 20.37 9.87
C LEU A 116 11.21 19.91 11.28
N TRP A 117 12.12 20.09 12.24
CA TRP A 117 11.88 19.81 13.65
C TRP A 117 11.14 20.92 14.39
N ASN A 118 10.95 22.08 13.75
CA ASN A 118 10.15 23.16 14.32
C ASN A 118 8.73 22.65 14.64
N ASP A 119 8.22 23.05 15.80
CA ASP A 119 6.90 22.66 16.32
C ASP A 119 6.71 21.16 16.61
N VAL A 120 7.77 20.34 16.53
CA VAL A 120 7.76 18.94 16.99
C VAL A 120 8.24 18.89 18.45
N SER A 121 7.41 18.39 19.37
CA SER A 121 7.82 18.33 20.78
C SER A 121 8.98 17.36 21.00
N ARG A 122 9.66 17.53 22.13
CA ARG A 122 10.82 16.71 22.49
C ARG A 122 10.54 15.20 22.49
N PRO A 123 9.44 14.68 23.07
CA PRO A 123 9.13 13.24 23.00
C PRO A 123 9.01 12.70 21.57
N TYR A 124 8.37 13.45 20.66
CA TYR A 124 8.25 13.08 19.25
C TYR A 124 9.62 13.12 18.55
N ARG A 125 10.42 14.17 18.81
CA ARG A 125 11.78 14.28 18.27
C ARG A 125 12.65 13.11 18.66
N GLU A 126 12.74 12.81 19.96
CA GLU A 126 13.53 11.70 20.48
C GLU A 126 13.08 10.36 19.88
N THR A 127 11.77 10.14 19.76
CA THR A 127 11.20 8.92 19.18
C THR A 127 11.54 8.78 17.69
N ILE A 128 11.21 9.79 16.88
CA ILE A 128 11.41 9.74 15.41
C ILE A 128 12.89 9.65 15.09
N ARG A 129 13.71 10.51 15.73
CA ARG A 129 15.13 10.61 15.47
C ARG A 129 15.88 9.32 15.82
N ALA A 130 15.49 8.60 16.88
CA ALA A 130 16.12 7.34 17.24
C ALA A 130 16.11 6.33 16.07
N PHE A 131 15.00 6.22 15.34
CA PHE A 131 14.89 5.32 14.20
C PHE A 131 15.53 5.86 12.92
N LEU A 132 15.59 7.18 12.73
CA LEU A 132 16.37 7.80 11.64
C LEU A 132 17.87 7.55 11.83
N VAL A 133 18.38 7.69 13.06
CA VAL A 133 19.77 7.38 13.42
C VAL A 133 20.05 5.89 13.25
N TYR A 134 19.13 5.03 13.68
CA TYR A 134 19.27 3.58 13.50
C TYR A 134 19.35 3.21 12.01
N PHE A 135 18.47 3.77 11.17
CA PHE A 135 18.50 3.60 9.72
C PHE A 135 19.84 4.06 9.11
N GLN A 136 20.36 5.23 9.51
CA GLN A 136 21.67 5.71 9.08
C GLN A 136 22.80 4.73 9.46
N ASN A 137 22.79 4.22 10.69
CA ASN A 137 23.79 3.26 11.15
C ASN A 137 23.75 1.96 10.35
N GLU A 138 22.56 1.47 10.01
CA GLU A 138 22.40 0.26 9.21
C GLU A 138 22.92 0.44 7.77
N ILE A 139 22.77 1.64 7.20
CA ILE A 139 23.40 1.98 5.92
C ILE A 139 24.93 1.95 6.03
N LEU A 140 25.49 2.62 7.04
CA LEU A 140 26.94 2.75 7.21
C LEU A 140 27.64 1.40 7.47
N ARG A 141 26.90 0.40 7.95
CA ARG A 141 27.39 -0.97 8.14
C ARG A 141 27.52 -1.77 6.84
N ARG A 142 27.05 -1.25 5.69
CA ARG A 142 27.16 -1.93 4.39
C ARG A 142 28.47 -1.53 3.70
N PRO A 143 29.50 -2.40 3.65
CA PRO A 143 30.85 -2.01 3.24
C PRO A 143 30.98 -1.69 1.74
N ASN A 144 30.11 -2.24 0.90
CA ASN A 144 30.22 -2.18 -0.56
C ASN A 144 29.03 -1.50 -1.24
N GLU A 145 28.15 -0.85 -0.48
CA GLU A 145 26.96 -0.20 -1.03
C GLU A 145 26.88 1.25 -0.57
N SER A 146 26.96 2.18 -1.52
CA SER A 146 26.59 3.56 -1.26
C SER A 146 25.07 3.72 -1.28
N PHE A 147 24.53 4.52 -0.36
CA PHE A 147 23.11 4.86 -0.32
C PHE A 147 22.87 6.24 -0.97
N CYS A 148 21.92 6.30 -1.89
CA CYS A 148 21.49 7.50 -2.58
C CYS A 148 20.27 8.11 -1.88
N PHE A 149 20.43 9.31 -1.31
CA PHE A 149 19.35 10.01 -0.63
C PHE A 149 18.44 10.81 -1.57
N SER A 150 18.76 10.90 -2.87
CA SER A 150 17.99 11.69 -3.84
C SER A 150 16.51 11.30 -3.86
N ASN A 151 15.62 12.30 -3.73
CA ASN A 151 14.17 12.10 -3.66
C ASN A 151 13.71 11.11 -2.56
N GLY A 152 14.58 10.90 -1.56
CA GLY A 152 14.35 10.07 -0.39
C GLY A 152 13.18 10.57 0.44
N SER A 153 12.31 9.68 0.90
CA SER A 153 11.22 10.05 1.83
C SER A 153 11.66 9.84 3.27
N ILE A 154 11.61 10.90 4.08
CA ILE A 154 11.97 10.81 5.52
C ILE A 154 11.08 9.80 6.24
N GLY A 155 9.79 9.78 5.95
CA GLY A 155 8.88 8.76 6.47
C GLY A 155 9.27 7.34 6.07
N ASN A 156 9.78 7.11 4.86
CA ASN A 156 10.27 5.79 4.47
C ASN A 156 11.54 5.39 5.25
N PHE A 157 12.44 6.35 5.52
CA PHE A 157 13.65 6.09 6.30
C PHE A 157 13.34 5.79 7.77
N PHE A 158 12.43 6.58 8.37
CA PHE A 158 11.90 6.31 9.71
C PHE A 158 11.26 4.92 9.78
N PHE A 159 10.38 4.61 8.82
CA PHE A 159 9.69 3.32 8.77
C PHE A 159 10.69 2.16 8.60
N ALA A 160 11.65 2.28 7.69
CA ALA A 160 12.67 1.26 7.47
C ALA A 160 13.55 1.05 8.71
N GLY A 161 13.97 2.13 9.38
CA GLY A 161 14.70 2.07 10.63
C GLY A 161 13.92 1.32 11.72
N ALA A 162 12.63 1.64 11.90
CA ALA A 162 11.75 0.95 12.84
C ALA A 162 11.58 -0.54 12.50
N ARG A 163 11.35 -0.88 11.23
CA ARG A 163 11.20 -2.26 10.78
C ARG A 163 12.46 -3.09 11.07
N ILE A 164 13.64 -2.58 10.74
CA ILE A 164 14.90 -3.29 10.96
C ILE A 164 15.18 -3.42 12.46
N PHE A 165 14.89 -2.39 13.24
CA PHE A 165 15.04 -2.45 14.70
C PHE A 165 14.14 -3.53 15.32
N PHE A 166 12.85 -3.57 14.96
CA PHE A 166 11.90 -4.53 15.52
C PHE A 166 11.98 -5.93 14.87
N GLN A 167 12.64 -6.05 13.71
CA GLN A 167 12.53 -7.23 12.86
C GLN A 167 11.06 -7.62 12.60
N SER A 168 10.20 -6.62 12.41
CA SER A 168 8.76 -6.82 12.24
C SER A 168 8.15 -5.67 11.46
N LEU A 169 7.51 -5.99 10.34
CA LEU A 169 6.75 -5.03 9.54
C LEU A 169 5.55 -4.49 10.32
N ASP A 170 4.77 -5.37 10.95
CA ASP A 170 3.57 -4.99 11.71
C ASP A 170 3.91 -4.09 12.91
N ALA A 171 5.00 -4.36 13.64
CA ALA A 171 5.45 -3.49 14.73
C ALA A 171 5.87 -2.10 14.25
N ALA A 172 6.53 -2.01 13.10
CA ALA A 172 6.90 -0.72 12.50
C ALA A 172 5.66 0.08 12.06
N ILE A 173 4.65 -0.59 11.49
CA ILE A 173 3.37 0.04 11.16
C ILE A 173 2.69 0.56 12.42
N PHE A 174 2.65 -0.25 13.48
CA PHE A 174 2.08 0.16 14.76
C PHE A 174 2.78 1.40 15.31
N LEU A 175 4.12 1.42 15.35
CA LEU A 175 4.87 2.60 15.78
C LEU A 175 4.53 3.83 14.91
N PHE A 176 4.55 3.68 13.58
CA PHE A 176 4.23 4.78 12.68
C PHE A 176 2.81 5.30 12.94
N SER A 177 1.85 4.41 13.21
CA SER A 177 0.47 4.78 13.51
C SER A 177 0.32 5.59 14.80
N ARG A 178 1.13 5.29 15.83
CA ARG A 178 1.16 6.04 17.10
C ARG A 178 1.85 7.39 16.94
N VAL A 179 2.97 7.44 16.23
CA VAL A 179 3.67 8.68 15.92
C VAL A 179 2.84 9.58 14.99
N SER A 180 2.00 9.02 14.12
CA SER A 180 1.14 9.82 13.24
C SER A 180 -0.24 10.11 13.82
N ASP A 181 -0.50 9.67 15.05
CA ASP A 181 -1.81 9.75 15.72
C ASP A 181 -2.98 9.31 14.83
N ILE A 182 -2.84 8.14 14.21
CA ILE A 182 -3.89 7.53 13.38
C ILE A 182 -5.04 7.07 14.30
N PRO A 183 -6.31 7.37 13.94
CA PRO A 183 -7.49 6.92 14.69
C PRO A 183 -7.43 5.42 15.00
N SER A 184 -7.79 5.05 16.24
CA SER A 184 -7.60 3.68 16.73
C SER A 184 -8.40 2.62 15.98
N GLU A 185 -9.51 3.03 15.34
CA GLU A 185 -10.38 2.17 14.54
C GLU A 185 -9.92 2.04 13.07
N SER A 186 -8.96 2.88 12.64
CA SER A 186 -8.38 2.83 11.30
C SER A 186 -7.13 1.96 11.30
N LEU A 187 -7.16 0.88 10.52
CA LEU A 187 -6.06 -0.06 10.40
C LEU A 187 -5.34 0.12 9.06
N VAL A 188 -4.01 0.08 9.09
CA VAL A 188 -3.18 -0.07 7.90
C VAL A 188 -2.54 -1.44 7.97
N LEU A 189 -2.91 -2.33 7.06
CA LEU A 189 -2.51 -3.73 7.10
C LEU A 189 -1.68 -4.08 5.87
N PRO A 190 -0.46 -4.60 6.04
CA PRO A 190 0.26 -5.20 4.94
C PRO A 190 -0.45 -6.51 4.60
N VAL A 191 -0.70 -6.77 3.31
CA VAL A 191 -1.38 -8.00 2.91
C VAL A 191 -0.55 -9.26 3.20
N ILE A 192 0.77 -9.10 3.27
CA ILE A 192 1.72 -10.15 3.69
C ILE A 192 2.60 -9.57 4.79
N SER A 193 2.66 -10.25 5.93
CA SER A 193 3.60 -9.94 7.02
C SER A 193 4.92 -10.67 6.76
N THR A 194 5.91 -9.95 6.22
CA THR A 194 7.24 -10.49 5.95
C THR A 194 8.33 -9.48 6.28
N ASN A 195 9.54 -9.95 6.55
CA ASN A 195 10.75 -9.13 6.60
C ASN A 195 11.61 -9.30 5.34
N ASP A 196 11.19 -10.16 4.42
CA ASP A 196 11.92 -10.48 3.20
C ASP A 196 11.41 -9.66 2.01
N ARG A 197 12.25 -9.60 0.97
CA ARG A 197 11.88 -8.96 -0.28
C ARG A 197 11.01 -9.89 -1.09
N LEU A 198 9.82 -9.42 -1.46
CA LEU A 198 8.95 -10.07 -2.44
C LEU A 198 8.91 -9.22 -3.71
N THR A 199 9.06 -9.87 -4.86
CA THR A 199 8.96 -9.24 -6.18
C THR A 199 7.62 -9.61 -6.80
N LEU A 200 6.90 -8.65 -7.36
CA LEU A 200 5.71 -8.94 -8.16
C LEU A 200 6.11 -9.33 -9.59
N GLY A 201 5.52 -10.39 -10.12
CA GLY A 201 5.60 -10.77 -11.52
C GLY A 201 4.23 -10.79 -12.18
N CYS A 202 4.19 -10.67 -13.51
CA CYS A 202 3.00 -10.93 -14.29
C CYS A 202 3.30 -11.79 -15.52
N GLU A 203 2.31 -12.57 -15.94
CA GLU A 203 2.30 -13.29 -17.20
C GLU A 203 1.29 -12.60 -18.13
N LEU A 204 1.67 -12.34 -19.37
CA LEU A 204 0.79 -11.81 -20.40
C LEU A 204 0.12 -12.94 -21.20
N TRP A 205 -0.95 -12.63 -21.93
CA TRP A 205 -1.66 -13.63 -22.76
C TRP A 205 -0.82 -14.23 -23.89
N ASP A 206 0.26 -13.56 -24.31
CA ASP A 206 1.22 -14.09 -25.30
C ASP A 206 2.31 -14.99 -24.68
N GLY A 207 2.28 -15.20 -23.37
CA GLY A 207 3.25 -15.99 -22.62
C GLY A 207 4.46 -15.20 -22.08
N THR A 208 4.58 -13.91 -22.38
CA THR A 208 5.65 -13.04 -21.85
C THR A 208 5.54 -12.92 -20.33
N ILE A 209 6.67 -13.01 -19.63
CA ILE A 209 6.76 -12.77 -18.18
C ILE A 209 7.49 -11.45 -17.91
N ILE A 210 6.85 -10.55 -17.18
CA ILE A 210 7.44 -9.30 -16.69
C ILE A 210 7.66 -9.41 -15.18
N ARG A 211 8.83 -8.96 -14.71
CA ARG A 211 9.25 -9.06 -13.30
C ARG A 211 9.54 -7.66 -12.75
N GLY A 212 9.01 -7.37 -11.56
CA GLY A 212 9.10 -6.07 -10.92
C GLY A 212 7.82 -5.26 -11.13
N GLN A 213 7.35 -4.60 -10.08
CA GLN A 213 6.10 -3.85 -10.10
C GLN A 213 6.21 -2.63 -11.02
N ASN A 214 7.33 -1.91 -10.97
CA ASN A 214 7.60 -0.78 -11.86
C ASN A 214 7.68 -1.21 -13.31
N GLU A 215 8.33 -2.35 -13.62
CA GLU A 215 8.44 -2.83 -14.99
C GLU A 215 7.08 -3.17 -15.61
N ILE A 216 6.12 -3.56 -14.78
CA ILE A 216 4.72 -3.80 -15.19
C ILE A 216 4.00 -2.45 -15.42
N SER A 217 4.06 -1.54 -14.46
CA SER A 217 3.18 -0.36 -14.41
C SER A 217 3.78 0.89 -15.05
N HIS A 218 5.07 1.18 -14.81
CA HIS A 218 5.75 2.40 -15.24
C HIS A 218 7.29 2.21 -15.25
N PRO A 219 7.86 1.52 -16.25
CA PRO A 219 9.28 1.24 -16.30
C PRO A 219 10.09 2.53 -16.41
N THR A 220 11.18 2.62 -15.66
CA THR A 220 12.09 3.77 -15.72
C THR A 220 13.18 3.53 -16.76
N ASN A 221 13.36 4.45 -17.71
CA ASN A 221 14.41 4.38 -18.74
C ASN A 221 15.84 4.63 -18.20
N GLY A 222 16.11 4.33 -16.93
CA GLY A 222 17.40 4.58 -16.27
C GLY A 222 17.63 6.03 -15.82
N THR A 223 16.70 6.96 -16.05
CA THR A 223 16.74 8.33 -15.51
C THR A 223 15.91 8.43 -14.22
N VAL A 224 16.44 9.10 -13.19
CA VAL A 224 15.73 9.41 -11.95
C VAL A 224 14.79 10.59 -12.19
N GLU A 225 13.71 10.35 -12.93
CA GLU A 225 12.65 11.34 -13.13
C GLU A 225 11.58 11.22 -12.04
N LEU A 226 10.90 12.34 -11.76
CA LEU A 226 9.75 12.34 -10.86
C LEU A 226 8.66 11.48 -11.51
N ILE A 227 8.45 10.27 -11.00
CA ILE A 227 7.40 9.37 -11.49
C ILE A 227 6.05 10.01 -11.19
N ASN A 228 5.51 10.74 -12.16
CA ASN A 228 4.15 11.21 -12.11
C ASN A 228 3.23 10.11 -12.62
N LYS A 229 2.72 9.27 -11.70
CA LYS A 229 1.71 8.23 -12.00
C LYS A 229 0.42 8.78 -12.65
N LYS A 230 0.27 10.11 -12.78
CA LYS A 230 -0.84 10.77 -13.47
C LYS A 230 -0.60 11.04 -14.96
N SER A 231 0.63 10.86 -15.49
CA SER A 231 0.94 11.07 -16.90
C SER A 231 1.08 9.74 -17.63
N SER A 232 0.09 9.44 -18.46
CA SER A 232 -0.09 8.26 -19.30
C SER A 232 0.86 8.19 -20.52
N SER A 233 2.11 8.66 -20.39
CA SER A 233 3.06 8.68 -21.51
C SER A 233 3.75 7.34 -21.77
N MET A 234 3.46 6.33 -20.95
CA MET A 234 4.05 5.00 -21.13
C MET A 234 3.21 4.18 -22.13
N PRO A 235 3.85 3.52 -23.11
CA PRO A 235 3.14 2.69 -24.07
C PRO A 235 2.45 1.53 -23.35
N ALA A 236 1.26 1.18 -23.84
CA ALA A 236 0.52 0.01 -23.37
C ALA A 236 1.40 -1.25 -23.45
N LEU A 237 1.11 -2.23 -22.59
CA LEU A 237 1.75 -3.54 -22.69
C LEU A 237 1.46 -4.19 -24.05
N PRO A 238 2.41 -4.98 -24.60
CA PRO A 238 2.25 -5.61 -25.91
C PRO A 238 1.09 -6.62 -25.96
N SER A 239 0.71 -7.16 -24.79
CA SER A 239 -0.42 -8.05 -24.60
C SER A 239 -1.04 -7.80 -23.23
N ARG A 240 -2.32 -8.17 -23.06
CA ARG A 240 -3.04 -8.01 -21.79
C ARG A 240 -2.39 -8.88 -20.71
N ILE A 241 -2.42 -8.40 -19.47
CA ILE A 241 -2.01 -9.22 -18.32
C ILE A 241 -3.01 -10.37 -18.15
N LYS A 242 -2.49 -11.60 -18.11
CA LYS A 242 -3.25 -12.83 -17.85
C LYS A 242 -3.34 -13.11 -16.35
N ARG A 243 -2.23 -12.96 -15.61
CA ARG A 243 -2.21 -13.11 -14.13
C ARG A 243 -1.02 -12.40 -13.51
N VAL A 244 -1.08 -12.19 -12.19
CA VAL A 244 0.04 -11.74 -11.36
C VAL A 244 0.36 -12.77 -10.29
N PHE A 245 1.62 -12.78 -9.83
CA PHE A 245 2.12 -13.72 -8.84
C PHE A 245 3.33 -13.14 -8.10
N TYR A 246 3.63 -13.67 -6.91
CA TYR A 246 4.80 -13.29 -6.14
C TYR A 246 6.00 -14.14 -6.52
N MET A 247 7.18 -13.52 -6.47
CA MET A 247 8.47 -14.17 -6.71
C MET A 247 9.44 -13.85 -5.59
N SER A 248 10.25 -14.83 -5.19
CA SER A 248 11.35 -14.65 -4.24
C SER A 248 12.65 -15.21 -4.82
N ARG A 249 13.78 -14.80 -4.22
CA ARG A 249 15.12 -15.31 -4.52
C ARG A 249 15.57 -16.22 -3.37
N GLU A 250 14.95 -17.37 -3.21
CA GLU A 250 15.45 -18.39 -2.27
C GLU A 250 16.39 -19.38 -2.98
N GLY A 251 17.55 -19.66 -2.37
CA GLY A 251 18.47 -20.73 -2.74
C GLY A 251 19.32 -20.50 -4.01
N THR A 252 18.70 -20.45 -5.19
CA THR A 252 19.37 -20.72 -6.48
C THR A 252 19.55 -19.50 -7.39
N HIS A 253 19.81 -18.30 -6.85
CA HIS A 253 20.02 -17.03 -7.60
C HIS A 253 18.94 -16.61 -8.63
N SER A 254 17.94 -17.46 -8.89
CA SER A 254 16.87 -17.29 -9.86
C SER A 254 15.56 -16.97 -9.14
N LEU A 255 14.86 -15.96 -9.66
CA LEU A 255 13.52 -15.61 -9.21
C LEU A 255 12.56 -16.72 -9.63
N HIS A 256 11.90 -17.34 -8.66
CA HIS A 256 10.85 -18.34 -8.88
C HIS A 256 9.56 -17.89 -8.21
N GLU A 257 8.43 -18.39 -8.71
CA GLU A 257 7.11 -18.13 -8.12
C GLU A 257 7.03 -18.71 -6.71
N VAL A 258 6.47 -17.93 -5.78
CA VAL A 258 6.28 -18.30 -4.38
C VAL A 258 4.85 -18.00 -3.93
N PHE A 259 4.43 -18.67 -2.86
CA PHE A 259 3.07 -18.57 -2.32
C PHE A 259 3.10 -18.05 -0.88
N PRO A 260 3.38 -16.75 -0.67
CA PRO A 260 3.43 -16.18 0.67
C PRO A 260 2.06 -16.28 1.35
N ALA A 261 2.06 -16.52 2.66
CA ALA A 261 0.84 -16.52 3.45
C ALA A 261 0.30 -15.08 3.60
N ALA A 262 -1.02 -14.93 3.48
CA ALA A 262 -1.69 -13.67 3.81
C ALA A 262 -1.54 -13.35 5.30
N ASN A 263 -1.47 -12.06 5.63
CA ASN A 263 -1.46 -11.58 7.01
C ASN A 263 -2.75 -12.03 7.73
N PRO A 264 -2.66 -12.79 8.85
CA PRO A 264 -3.83 -13.24 9.61
C PRO A 264 -4.78 -12.10 9.99
N ALA A 265 -4.26 -10.91 10.31
CA ALA A 265 -5.08 -9.76 10.65
C ALA A 265 -6.00 -9.34 9.49
N VAL A 266 -5.54 -9.48 8.24
CA VAL A 266 -6.37 -9.20 7.05
C VAL A 266 -7.48 -10.24 6.93
N LEU A 267 -7.16 -11.52 7.12
CA LEU A 267 -8.15 -12.61 7.07
C LEU A 267 -9.22 -12.46 8.15
N ASP A 268 -8.84 -12.02 9.35
CA ASP A 268 -9.78 -11.79 10.45
C ASP A 268 -10.70 -10.59 10.18
N GLN A 269 -10.16 -9.47 9.66
CA GLN A 269 -10.99 -8.34 9.26
C GLN A 269 -11.97 -8.73 8.15
N LEU A 270 -11.55 -9.48 7.13
CA LEU A 270 -12.42 -9.94 6.04
C LEU A 270 -13.65 -10.72 6.54
N LYS A 271 -13.51 -11.48 7.64
CA LYS A 271 -14.62 -12.25 8.24
C LYS A 271 -15.66 -11.36 8.90
N THR A 272 -15.29 -10.16 9.34
CA THR A 272 -16.13 -9.33 10.22
C THR A 272 -16.67 -8.05 9.60
N VAL A 273 -16.00 -7.49 8.58
CA VAL A 273 -16.38 -6.19 8.02
C VAL A 273 -17.75 -6.18 7.34
N ASP A 274 -18.42 -5.03 7.41
CA ASP A 274 -19.76 -4.81 6.84
C ASP A 274 -19.73 -4.62 5.31
N CYS A 275 -18.57 -4.24 4.74
CA CYS A 275 -18.41 -4.06 3.30
C CYS A 275 -16.94 -4.24 2.87
N ILE A 276 -16.75 -4.81 1.68
CA ILE A 276 -15.44 -4.99 1.05
C ILE A 276 -15.34 -4.05 -0.15
N VAL A 277 -14.29 -3.24 -0.20
CA VAL A 277 -14.05 -2.24 -1.24
C VAL A 277 -12.78 -2.59 -2.01
N TYR A 278 -12.90 -2.68 -3.34
CA TYR A 278 -11.78 -2.71 -4.27
C TYR A 278 -11.57 -1.28 -4.76
N ALA A 279 -10.55 -0.61 -4.23
CA ALA A 279 -10.32 0.80 -4.47
C ALA A 279 -9.79 1.10 -5.88
N MET A 280 -9.84 2.37 -6.25
CA MET A 280 -9.12 2.90 -7.41
C MET A 280 -7.61 2.77 -7.25
N GLY A 281 -6.92 2.55 -8.35
CA GLY A 281 -5.50 2.28 -8.44
C GLY A 281 -5.20 1.31 -9.58
N SER A 282 -3.91 1.08 -9.84
CA SER A 282 -3.50 0.14 -10.87
C SER A 282 -3.99 -1.27 -10.53
N LEU A 283 -4.74 -1.86 -11.46
CA LEU A 283 -5.50 -3.09 -11.19
C LEU A 283 -4.57 -4.25 -10.81
N PHE A 284 -3.53 -4.48 -11.60
CA PHE A 284 -2.66 -5.64 -11.47
C PHE A 284 -1.47 -5.40 -10.54
N THR A 285 -1.08 -4.14 -10.32
CA THR A 285 0.06 -3.81 -9.42
C THR A 285 -0.35 -3.28 -8.05
N SER A 286 -1.61 -2.91 -7.83
CA SER A 286 -2.10 -2.45 -6.52
C SER A 286 -3.17 -3.36 -5.91
N ILE A 287 -4.17 -3.76 -6.69
CA ILE A 287 -5.34 -4.49 -6.18
C ILE A 287 -5.11 -6.00 -6.23
N CYS A 288 -4.93 -6.56 -7.43
CA CYS A 288 -4.77 -8.01 -7.63
C CYS A 288 -3.65 -8.67 -6.80
N PRO A 289 -2.50 -8.04 -6.50
CA PRO A 289 -1.47 -8.67 -5.67
C PRO A 289 -2.00 -9.09 -4.29
N SER A 290 -2.96 -8.34 -3.75
CA SER A 290 -3.60 -8.70 -2.48
C SER A 290 -4.60 -9.85 -2.62
N LEU A 291 -5.20 -10.02 -3.79
CA LEU A 291 -6.31 -10.94 -4.03
C LEU A 291 -5.85 -12.35 -4.40
N VAL A 292 -4.66 -12.48 -4.98
CA VAL A 292 -4.10 -13.78 -5.41
C VAL A 292 -3.65 -14.66 -4.23
N LEU A 293 -3.67 -14.17 -3.00
CA LEU A 293 -3.20 -14.92 -1.84
C LEU A 293 -4.24 -15.94 -1.35
N LEU A 294 -3.75 -17.10 -0.92
CA LEU A 294 -4.57 -18.17 -0.36
C LEU A 294 -5.37 -17.67 0.85
N GLY A 295 -6.64 -18.05 0.93
CA GLY A 295 -7.56 -17.65 1.99
C GLY A 295 -8.33 -16.36 1.70
N ILE A 296 -7.80 -15.45 0.88
CA ILE A 296 -8.49 -14.18 0.56
C ILE A 296 -9.75 -14.45 -0.27
N GLY A 297 -9.61 -15.14 -1.41
CA GLY A 297 -10.71 -15.51 -2.29
C GLY A 297 -11.78 -16.37 -1.60
N GLU A 298 -11.33 -17.32 -0.78
CA GLU A 298 -12.16 -18.23 0.00
C GLU A 298 -13.04 -17.48 1.01
N ILE A 299 -12.46 -16.57 1.78
CA ILE A 299 -13.24 -15.79 2.75
C ILE A 299 -14.20 -14.87 2.00
N ILE A 300 -13.73 -14.13 0.99
CA ILE A 300 -14.56 -13.17 0.25
C ILE A 300 -15.77 -13.84 -0.40
N SER A 301 -15.61 -15.05 -0.97
CA SER A 301 -16.72 -15.79 -1.59
C SER A 301 -17.75 -16.27 -0.57
N SER A 302 -17.32 -16.59 0.66
CA SER A 302 -18.22 -16.98 1.76
C SER A 302 -19.01 -15.81 2.36
N ARG A 303 -18.58 -14.56 2.12
CA ARG A 303 -19.21 -13.37 2.69
C ARG A 303 -20.40 -12.89 1.84
N THR A 304 -21.53 -12.65 2.48
CA THR A 304 -22.74 -12.06 1.86
C THR A 304 -22.76 -10.52 1.91
N CYS A 305 -21.74 -9.89 2.49
CA CYS A 305 -21.67 -8.44 2.58
C CYS A 305 -21.49 -7.77 1.20
N PRO A 306 -21.91 -6.49 1.05
CA PRO A 306 -21.65 -5.71 -0.15
C PRO A 306 -20.18 -5.71 -0.56
N LYS A 307 -19.96 -5.76 -1.87
CA LYS A 307 -18.66 -5.70 -2.53
C LYS A 307 -18.68 -4.54 -3.52
N VAL A 308 -17.87 -3.51 -3.29
CA VAL A 308 -17.88 -2.27 -4.07
C VAL A 308 -16.57 -2.15 -4.85
N LEU A 309 -16.66 -1.99 -6.16
CA LEU A 309 -15.52 -1.67 -7.01
C LEU A 309 -15.54 -0.19 -7.38
N LEU A 310 -14.47 0.52 -7.05
CA LEU A 310 -14.25 1.90 -7.49
C LEU A 310 -13.35 1.89 -8.73
N LEU A 311 -13.95 2.15 -9.91
CA LEU A 311 -13.22 2.17 -11.18
C LEU A 311 -12.27 3.36 -11.27
N ASN A 312 -11.19 3.17 -12.03
CA ASN A 312 -10.28 4.25 -12.39
C ASN A 312 -10.95 5.21 -13.38
N SER A 313 -10.66 6.50 -13.27
CA SER A 313 -11.18 7.52 -14.19
C SER A 313 -10.47 7.55 -15.55
N SER A 314 -9.36 6.83 -15.68
CA SER A 314 -8.57 6.73 -16.90
C SER A 314 -7.88 5.37 -16.99
N HIS A 315 -7.63 4.90 -18.21
CA HIS A 315 -6.79 3.72 -18.43
C HIS A 315 -5.33 4.03 -18.15
N ASP A 316 -4.62 3.03 -17.64
CA ASP A 316 -3.17 3.02 -17.51
C ASP A 316 -2.55 1.97 -18.44
N ARG A 317 -1.23 1.81 -18.35
CA ARG A 317 -0.47 0.84 -19.14
C ARG A 317 -0.97 -0.60 -19.00
N GLU A 318 -1.51 -0.95 -17.84
CA GLU A 318 -1.97 -2.30 -17.49
C GLU A 318 -3.35 -2.64 -18.07
N THR A 319 -4.20 -1.62 -18.23
CA THR A 319 -5.64 -1.77 -18.49
C THR A 319 -6.10 -1.15 -19.80
N SER A 320 -5.18 -0.98 -20.76
CA SER A 320 -5.50 -0.44 -22.09
C SER A 320 -6.62 -1.26 -22.77
N GLY A 321 -7.71 -0.57 -23.12
CA GLY A 321 -8.88 -1.17 -23.77
C GLY A 321 -9.73 -2.06 -22.87
N PHE A 322 -9.64 -1.94 -21.54
CA PHE A 322 -10.52 -2.64 -20.60
C PHE A 322 -11.90 -1.96 -20.53
N SER A 323 -12.98 -2.74 -20.54
CA SER A 323 -14.29 -2.29 -20.07
C SER A 323 -14.39 -2.43 -18.55
N ALA A 324 -15.45 -1.88 -17.94
CA ALA A 324 -15.76 -2.12 -16.53
C ALA A 324 -15.89 -3.62 -16.21
N SER A 325 -16.50 -4.41 -17.10
CA SER A 325 -16.60 -5.86 -16.93
C SER A 325 -15.23 -6.56 -16.95
N CYS A 326 -14.26 -6.07 -17.72
CA CYS A 326 -12.89 -6.60 -17.68
C CYS A 326 -12.23 -6.44 -16.30
N PHE A 327 -12.49 -5.34 -15.58
CA PHE A 327 -11.99 -5.16 -14.21
C PHE A 327 -12.60 -6.20 -13.26
N VAL A 328 -13.92 -6.44 -13.36
CA VAL A 328 -14.61 -7.45 -12.56
C VAL A 328 -14.03 -8.84 -12.85
N THR A 329 -13.88 -9.20 -14.13
CA THR A 329 -13.29 -10.48 -14.54
C THR A 329 -11.87 -10.66 -13.97
N ALA A 330 -11.00 -9.66 -14.11
CA ALA A 330 -9.64 -9.73 -13.60
C ALA A 330 -9.59 -9.88 -12.06
N ILE A 331 -10.47 -9.19 -11.32
CA ILE A 331 -10.60 -9.34 -9.88
C ILE A 331 -11.08 -10.76 -9.52
N THR A 332 -12.10 -11.27 -10.20
CA THR A 332 -12.59 -12.63 -9.97
C THR A 332 -11.55 -13.68 -10.31
N ASP A 333 -10.78 -13.48 -11.38
CA ASP A 333 -9.70 -14.40 -11.77
C ASP A 333 -8.54 -14.37 -10.79
N ALA A 334 -8.22 -13.20 -10.23
CA ALA A 334 -7.22 -13.09 -9.17
C ALA A 334 -7.67 -13.82 -7.89
N LEU A 335 -8.92 -13.61 -7.46
CA LEU A 335 -9.50 -14.28 -6.28
C LEU A 335 -9.59 -15.81 -6.47
N ASN A 336 -9.96 -16.26 -7.66
CA ASN A 336 -10.04 -17.68 -8.00
C ASN A 336 -8.68 -18.29 -8.30
N ARG A 337 -7.66 -17.47 -8.52
CA ARG A 337 -6.36 -17.87 -9.08
C ARG A 337 -6.52 -18.66 -10.38
N THR A 338 -7.46 -18.29 -11.24
CA THR A 338 -7.92 -19.04 -12.43
C THR A 338 -6.77 -19.57 -13.31
N HIS A 339 -5.71 -18.77 -13.45
CA HIS A 339 -4.57 -19.07 -14.33
C HIS A 339 -3.30 -19.51 -13.58
N GLY A 340 -3.38 -19.74 -12.27
CA GLY A 340 -2.24 -20.16 -11.43
C GLY A 340 -2.08 -21.68 -11.34
N ASP A 341 -1.47 -22.14 -10.25
CA ASP A 341 -1.33 -23.57 -9.94
C ASP A 341 -2.70 -24.22 -9.72
N ASN A 342 -2.99 -25.29 -10.47
CA ASN A 342 -4.24 -26.04 -10.43
C ASN A 342 -4.62 -26.55 -9.01
N ASN A 343 -3.64 -26.79 -8.13
CA ASN A 343 -3.89 -27.25 -6.76
C ASN A 343 -4.40 -26.14 -5.84
N ASN A 344 -4.24 -24.87 -6.25
CA ASN A 344 -4.55 -23.69 -5.46
C ASN A 344 -5.73 -22.87 -6.03
N CYS A 345 -6.39 -23.37 -7.08
CA CYS A 345 -7.49 -22.66 -7.75
C CYS A 345 -8.84 -22.85 -7.04
N LEU A 346 -9.67 -21.81 -7.03
CA LEU A 346 -11.09 -21.91 -6.69
C LEU A 346 -11.94 -22.04 -7.95
N LYS A 347 -13.02 -22.81 -7.85
CA LYS A 347 -14.00 -23.00 -8.94
C LYS A 347 -15.29 -22.24 -8.65
N ASN A 348 -15.21 -20.91 -8.52
CA ASN A 348 -16.39 -20.07 -8.43
C ASN A 348 -16.69 -19.49 -9.81
N PRO A 349 -17.82 -19.85 -10.44
CA PRO A 349 -18.19 -19.24 -11.71
C PRO A 349 -18.39 -17.74 -11.50
N VAL A 350 -17.97 -16.92 -12.47
CA VAL A 350 -18.47 -15.56 -12.56
C VAL A 350 -19.96 -15.71 -12.83
N SER A 351 -20.81 -15.48 -11.82
CA SER A 351 -22.26 -15.43 -12.03
C SER A 351 -22.48 -14.46 -13.19
N ALA A 352 -23.16 -14.92 -14.26
CA ALA A 352 -23.39 -14.11 -15.45
C ALA A 352 -23.78 -12.70 -15.00
N LEU A 353 -22.94 -11.72 -15.35
CA LEU A 353 -23.27 -10.31 -15.16
C LEU A 353 -24.58 -10.13 -15.92
N HIS A 354 -25.70 -10.08 -15.20
CA HIS A 354 -26.90 -9.54 -15.81
C HIS A 354 -26.51 -8.14 -16.23
N ASP A 355 -26.54 -7.88 -17.54
CA ASP A 355 -26.29 -6.56 -18.11
C ASP A 355 -27.11 -5.55 -17.31
N ILE A 356 -26.42 -4.81 -16.42
CA ILE A 356 -26.98 -3.62 -15.84
C ILE A 356 -26.91 -2.62 -16.99
N SER A 357 -27.95 -2.64 -17.82
CA SER A 357 -28.20 -1.61 -18.81
C SER A 357 -28.06 -0.25 -18.12
N PRO A 358 -27.34 0.72 -18.70
CA PRO A 358 -27.26 2.06 -18.14
C PRO A 358 -28.60 2.75 -18.34
N SER A 359 -29.56 2.46 -17.46
CA SER A 359 -30.72 3.33 -17.24
C SER A 359 -30.36 4.26 -16.10
N ILE A 360 -29.65 5.33 -16.42
CA ILE A 360 -29.64 6.54 -15.59
C ILE A 360 -30.43 7.59 -16.38
N PRO A 361 -31.45 8.23 -15.77
CA PRO A 361 -32.24 9.29 -16.41
C PRO A 361 -31.44 10.57 -16.67
#